data_AF-A0A9W9IFI9-F1
#
_entry.id   AF-A0A9W9IFI9-F1
#
_cell.length_a   1.000
_cell.length_b   1.000
_cell.length_c   1.000
_cell.angle_alpha   90.00
_cell.angle_beta   90.00
_cell.angle_gamma   90.00
#
_symmetry.space_group_name_H-M   'P 1'
#
loop_
_entity.id
_entity.type
_entity.pdbx_description
1 polymer ?
#
loop_
_entity_poly.entity_id
_entity_poly.type
_entity_poly.pdbx_seq_one_letter_code
_entity_poly.pdbx_strand_id
1 'polypeptide(L)'
;MSFCAQNIYDGPRFFSAYGTLPRSQHGFAAAPEWSALRNLILGSPHNSVAQSYVLHLGCEYGWFVRWARENGAYYVKGVDLSEKMIVKVKLRWGCKDCFCRRNQLRDTRHRKHHSRRRFQSRVIPSAAL
;
A
#
# COMPACT_ATOMS: atom_id res chain seq x y z
N MET A 1 -8.04 -26.72 13.08
CA MET A 1 -9.12 -25.87 12.52
C MET A 1 -8.50 -24.68 11.81
N SER A 2 -8.64 -24.58 10.49
CA SER A 2 -8.26 -23.37 9.76
C SER A 2 -9.35 -22.33 10.00
N PHE A 3 -9.03 -21.25 10.71
CA PHE A 3 -9.96 -20.12 10.88
C PHE A 3 -10.10 -19.42 9.53
N CYS A 4 -11.19 -19.69 8.81
CA CYS A 4 -11.51 -18.96 7.58
C CYS A 4 -11.60 -17.46 7.89
N ALA A 5 -11.02 -16.66 7.02
CA ALA A 5 -10.98 -15.22 7.18
C ALA A 5 -12.41 -14.64 7.09
N GLN A 6 -12.78 -13.76 8.01
CA GLN A 6 -14.07 -13.08 7.95
C GLN A 6 -14.06 -12.06 6.79
N ASN A 7 -14.96 -12.22 5.81
CA ASN A 7 -15.04 -11.37 4.63
C ASN A 7 -16.50 -11.08 4.27
N ILE A 8 -17.06 -9.99 4.81
CA ILE A 8 -18.41 -9.51 4.49
C ILE A 8 -18.45 -8.68 3.19
N TYR A 9 -17.28 -8.19 2.74
CA TYR A 9 -17.15 -7.25 1.63
C TYR A 9 -17.41 -7.88 0.26
N ASP A 10 -17.34 -9.21 0.15
CA ASP A 10 -17.79 -9.91 -1.06
C ASP A 10 -19.32 -10.13 -1.08
N GLY A 11 -20.01 -9.90 0.04
CA GLY A 11 -21.47 -9.90 0.10
C GLY A 11 -22.07 -8.76 -0.74
N PRO A 12 -22.95 -9.03 -1.73
CA PRO A 12 -23.42 -8.00 -2.68
C PRO A 12 -24.14 -6.83 -2.00
N ARG A 13 -24.97 -7.09 -1.00
CA ARG A 13 -25.68 -6.04 -0.24
C ARG A 13 -24.70 -5.12 0.49
N PHE A 14 -23.74 -5.70 1.22
CA PHE A 14 -22.74 -4.92 1.95
C PHE A 14 -21.85 -4.15 1.00
N PHE A 15 -21.35 -4.79 -0.06
CA PHE A 15 -20.49 -4.15 -1.05
C PHE A 15 -21.16 -2.94 -1.70
N SER A 16 -22.44 -3.07 -2.09
CA SER A 16 -23.20 -1.98 -2.69
C SER A 16 -23.37 -0.81 -1.72
N ALA A 17 -23.80 -1.08 -0.48
CA ALA A 17 -23.97 -0.05 0.55
C ALA A 17 -22.64 0.62 0.93
N TYR A 18 -21.56 -0.16 1.06
CA TYR A 18 -20.23 0.37 1.32
C TYR A 18 -19.76 1.30 0.18
N GLY A 19 -20.10 0.97 -1.07
CA GLY A 19 -19.82 1.81 -2.22
C GLY A 19 -20.55 3.15 -2.24
N THR A 20 -21.59 3.36 -1.42
CA THR A 20 -22.29 4.66 -1.31
C THR A 20 -21.67 5.58 -0.27
N LEU A 21 -20.73 5.10 0.55
CA LEU A 21 -20.09 5.95 1.55
C LEU A 21 -19.26 7.05 0.86
N PRO A 22 -19.30 8.31 1.35
CA PRO A 22 -18.53 9.40 0.77
C PRO A 22 -17.04 9.09 0.63
N ARG A 23 -16.45 8.44 1.64
CA ARG A 23 -15.05 7.99 1.63
C ARG A 23 -14.73 7.04 0.48
N SER A 24 -15.67 6.15 0.15
CA SER A 24 -15.55 5.20 -0.96
C SER A 24 -15.63 5.92 -2.32
N GLN A 25 -16.55 6.89 -2.45
CA GLN A 25 -16.82 7.60 -3.69
C GLN A 25 -15.77 8.66 -4.02
N HIS A 26 -15.40 9.48 -3.03
CA HIS A 26 -14.59 10.69 -3.22
C HIS A 26 -13.18 10.58 -2.63
N GLY A 27 -12.83 9.42 -2.09
CA GLY A 27 -11.48 9.19 -1.62
C GLY A 27 -11.14 10.07 -0.41
N PHE A 28 -9.93 10.62 -0.44
CA PHE A 28 -9.43 11.49 0.63
C PHE A 28 -10.13 12.85 0.73
N ALA A 29 -10.81 13.30 -0.33
CA ALA A 29 -11.60 14.54 -0.26
C ALA A 29 -12.80 14.41 0.70
N ALA A 30 -13.26 13.18 0.95
CA ALA A 30 -14.31 12.88 1.92
C ALA A 30 -13.79 12.12 3.15
N ALA A 31 -12.50 12.28 3.46
CA ALA A 31 -11.85 11.68 4.61
C ALA A 31 -11.40 12.80 5.57
N PRO A 32 -12.22 13.18 6.58
CA PRO A 32 -11.87 14.27 7.50
C PRO A 32 -10.54 14.02 8.23
N GLU A 33 -10.20 12.76 8.48
CA GLU A 33 -8.96 12.33 9.12
C GLU A 33 -7.71 12.47 8.23
N TRP A 34 -7.90 12.63 6.91
CA TRP A 34 -6.79 12.53 5.96
C TRP A 34 -5.74 13.61 6.14
N SER A 35 -6.15 14.85 6.44
CA SER A 35 -5.21 15.95 6.67
C SER A 35 -4.25 15.62 7.82
N ALA A 36 -4.79 15.11 8.94
CA ALA A 36 -4.00 14.70 10.10
C ALA A 36 -3.07 13.52 9.76
N LEU A 37 -3.59 12.48 9.10
CA LEU A 37 -2.78 11.32 8.69
C LEU A 37 -1.66 11.70 7.72
N ARG A 38 -1.95 12.56 6.75
CA ARG A 38 -0.95 13.05 5.79
C ARG A 38 0.16 13.80 6.50
N ASN A 39 -0.17 14.61 7.50
CA ASN A 39 0.84 15.32 8.32
C ASN A 39 1.68 14.36 9.16
N LEU A 40 1.14 13.23 9.63
CA LEU A 40 1.97 12.22 10.29
C LEU A 40 2.96 11.57 9.30
N ILE A 41 2.54 11.36 8.05
CA ILE A 41 3.36 10.71 7.03
C ILE A 41 4.39 11.66 6.42
N LEU A 42 4.04 12.94 6.19
CA LEU A 42 4.86 13.91 5.44
C LEU A 42 5.22 15.18 6.22
N GLY A 43 4.73 15.34 7.46
CA GLY A 43 4.92 16.56 8.25
C GLY A 43 6.29 16.68 8.92
N SER A 44 7.15 15.66 8.79
CA SER A 44 8.54 15.72 9.22
C SER A 44 9.45 15.76 7.98
N PRO A 45 10.49 16.62 7.96
CA PRO A 45 11.47 16.65 6.87
C PRO A 45 12.24 15.34 6.72
N HIS A 46 12.21 14.47 7.75
CA HIS A 46 12.82 13.15 7.72
C HIS A 46 11.89 12.04 7.22
N ASN A 47 10.60 12.34 7.05
CA ASN A 47 9.62 11.39 6.51
C ASN A 47 9.27 11.77 5.09
N SER A 48 9.46 10.83 4.16
CA SER A 48 9.04 10.99 2.78
C SER A 48 8.48 9.68 2.26
N VAL A 49 7.41 9.79 1.48
CA VAL A 49 6.89 8.68 0.67
C VAL A 49 7.73 8.52 -0.60
N ALA A 50 8.44 9.57 -1.03
CA ALA A 50 9.27 9.51 -2.23
C ALA A 50 10.37 8.44 -2.09
N GLN A 51 10.55 7.64 -3.13
CA GLN A 51 11.49 6.51 -3.21
C GLN A 51 11.30 5.41 -2.14
N SER A 52 10.18 5.42 -1.42
CA SER A 52 9.88 4.41 -0.39
C SER A 52 9.21 3.15 -0.96
N TYR A 53 9.25 2.07 -0.19
CA TYR A 53 8.50 0.84 -0.43
C TYR A 53 7.30 0.80 0.51
N VAL A 54 6.09 0.89 -0.04
CA VAL A 54 4.85 1.02 0.74
C VAL A 54 4.05 -0.27 0.66
N LEU A 55 3.64 -0.79 1.82
CA LEU A 55 2.64 -1.85 1.93
C LEU A 55 1.37 -1.24 2.50
N HIS A 56 0.27 -1.33 1.74
CA HIS A 56 -1.04 -0.90 2.18
C HIS A 56 -1.94 -2.11 2.44
N LEU A 57 -2.46 -2.20 3.66
CA LEU A 57 -3.24 -3.33 4.15
C LEU A 57 -4.71 -2.92 4.16
N GLY A 58 -5.58 -3.71 3.52
CA GLY A 58 -6.98 -3.33 3.27
C GLY A 58 -7.05 -2.24 2.21
N CYS A 59 -6.70 -2.58 0.97
CA CYS A 59 -6.56 -1.57 -0.08
C CYS A 59 -7.87 -1.03 -0.63
N GLU A 60 -9.01 -1.66 -0.32
CA GLU A 60 -10.35 -1.17 -0.65
C GLU A 60 -10.45 -0.76 -2.13
N TYR A 61 -10.82 0.49 -2.43
CA TYR A 61 -10.92 1.07 -3.77
C TYR A 61 -9.61 1.69 -4.27
N GLY A 62 -8.50 1.47 -3.57
CA GLY A 62 -7.15 1.78 -4.04
C GLY A 62 -6.69 3.23 -3.86
N TRP A 63 -7.44 4.03 -3.11
CA TRP A 63 -7.18 5.47 -2.92
C TRP A 63 -5.78 5.76 -2.37
N PHE A 64 -5.36 5.06 -1.31
CA PHE A 64 -4.03 5.27 -0.74
C PHE A 64 -2.91 4.74 -1.64
N VAL A 65 -3.13 3.58 -2.28
CA VAL A 65 -2.15 3.00 -3.20
C VAL A 65 -1.86 3.95 -4.34
N ARG A 66 -2.91 4.55 -4.91
CA ARG A 66 -2.81 5.57 -5.96
C ARG A 66 -2.07 6.81 -5.45
N TRP A 67 -2.48 7.37 -4.32
CA TRP A 67 -1.83 8.54 -3.74
C TRP A 67 -0.35 8.31 -3.45
N ALA A 68 0.03 7.17 -2.87
CA ALA A 68 1.43 6.86 -2.57
C ALA A 68 2.28 6.80 -3.85
N ARG A 69 1.74 6.23 -4.93
CA ARG A 69 2.39 6.22 -6.25
C ARG A 69 2.55 7.63 -6.81
N GLU A 70 1.50 8.45 -6.77
CA GLU A 70 1.53 9.84 -7.23
C GLU A 70 2.48 10.72 -6.40
N ASN A 71 2.72 10.35 -5.13
CA ASN A 71 3.65 11.03 -4.22
C ASN A 71 5.06 10.38 -4.24
N GLY A 72 5.37 9.63 -5.30
CA GLY A 72 6.74 9.21 -5.59
C GLY A 72 7.22 7.95 -4.89
N ALA A 73 6.35 7.16 -4.23
CA ALA A 73 6.74 5.85 -3.71
C ALA A 73 7.36 5.01 -4.82
N TYR A 74 8.54 4.47 -4.59
CA TYR A 74 9.25 3.63 -5.57
C TYR A 74 8.44 2.39 -5.92
N TYR A 75 7.86 1.76 -4.90
CA TYR A 75 7.00 0.59 -5.04
C TYR A 75 5.88 0.66 -4.02
N VAL A 76 4.67 0.36 -4.44
CA VAL A 76 3.51 0.25 -3.56
C VAL A 76 2.91 -1.13 -3.76
N LYS A 77 2.50 -1.81 -2.69
CA LYS A 77 1.70 -3.04 -2.76
C LYS A 77 0.46 -2.86 -1.92
N GLY A 78 -0.70 -2.96 -2.55
CA GLY A 78 -1.97 -3.08 -1.83
C GLY A 78 -2.29 -4.55 -1.59
N VAL A 79 -2.90 -4.87 -0.45
CA VAL A 79 -3.54 -6.17 -0.24
C VAL A 79 -4.94 -5.97 0.30
N ASP A 80 -5.86 -6.80 -0.17
CA ASP A 80 -7.22 -6.87 0.36
C ASP A 80 -7.68 -8.32 0.38
N LEU A 81 -8.59 -8.66 1.29
CA LEU A 81 -9.16 -10.00 1.35
C LEU A 81 -10.29 -10.19 0.32
N SER A 82 -11.03 -9.10 0.04
CA SER A 82 -12.20 -9.08 -0.83
C SER A 82 -11.81 -9.16 -2.29
N GLU A 83 -12.39 -10.13 -2.99
CA GLU A 83 -12.24 -10.24 -4.43
C GLU A 83 -12.91 -9.06 -5.15
N LYS A 84 -14.08 -8.62 -4.68
CA LYS A 84 -14.79 -7.48 -5.25
C LYS A 84 -13.99 -6.18 -5.14
N MET A 85 -13.31 -5.95 -4.01
CA MET A 85 -12.41 -4.79 -3.86
C MET A 85 -11.26 -4.82 -4.86
N ILE A 86 -10.62 -5.98 -5.05
CA ILE A 86 -9.54 -6.15 -6.02
C ILE A 86 -10.02 -5.92 -7.45
N VAL A 87 -11.18 -6.47 -7.83
CA VAL A 87 -11.78 -6.23 -9.15
C VAL A 87 -12.10 -4.74 -9.34
N LYS A 88 -12.71 -4.10 -8.33
CA LYS A 88 -13.06 -2.68 -8.36
C LYS A 88 -11.83 -1.79 -8.57
N VAL A 89 -10.74 -2.06 -7.86
CA VAL A 89 -9.46 -1.35 -8.01
C VAL A 89 -8.91 -1.51 -9.42
N LYS A 90 -8.86 -2.75 -9.92
CA LYS A 90 -8.34 -3.04 -11.27
C LYS A 90 -9.12 -2.32 -12.35
N LEU A 91 -10.44 -2.28 -12.25
CA LEU A 91 -11.30 -1.55 -13.17
C LEU A 91 -11.12 -0.03 -13.07
N ARG A 92 -10.92 0.50 -11.86
CA ARG A 92 -10.78 1.95 -11.64
C ARG A 92 -9.44 2.50 -12.11
N TRP A 93 -8.34 1.81 -11.83
CA TRP A 93 -6.99 2.34 -12.05
C TRP A 93 -6.19 1.61 -13.13
N GLY A 94 -6.72 0.52 -13.69
CA GLY A 94 -6.07 -0.26 -14.74
C GLY A 94 -4.91 -1.14 -14.27
N CYS A 95 -4.56 -2.15 -15.05
CA CYS A 95 -3.59 -3.19 -14.65
C CYS A 95 -2.15 -2.70 -14.44
N LYS A 96 -1.75 -1.56 -15.02
CA LYS A 96 -0.35 -1.08 -14.96
C LYS A 96 0.00 -0.41 -13.61
N ASP A 97 -1.00 0.12 -12.91
CA ASP A 97 -0.84 0.79 -11.61
C ASP A 97 -1.50 0.04 -10.46
N CYS A 98 -2.23 -1.04 -10.75
CA CYS A 98 -2.91 -1.85 -9.73
C CYS A 98 -1.95 -2.84 -9.08
N PHE A 99 -1.25 -2.37 -8.06
CA PHE A 99 -0.41 -3.22 -7.21
C PHE A 99 -1.19 -3.95 -6.11
N CYS A 100 -2.52 -3.98 -6.21
CA CYS A 100 -3.41 -4.61 -5.25
C CYS A 100 -3.58 -6.10 -5.54
N ARG A 101 -3.37 -6.95 -4.53
CA ARG A 101 -3.58 -8.40 -4.64
C ARG A 101 -4.51 -8.91 -3.56
N ARG A 102 -5.27 -9.96 -3.90
CA ARG A 102 -6.04 -10.69 -2.91
C ARG A 102 -5.08 -11.37 -1.95
N ASN A 103 -5.14 -11.03 -0.66
CA ASN A 103 -4.36 -11.68 0.38
C ASN A 103 -4.97 -11.41 1.75
N GLN A 104 -4.86 -12.39 2.64
CA GLN A 104 -5.15 -12.13 4.04
C GLN A 104 -3.96 -11.42 4.70
N LEU A 105 -4.25 -10.52 5.64
CA LEU A 105 -3.21 -9.79 6.36
C LEU A 105 -2.17 -10.73 7.00
N ARG A 106 -2.62 -11.78 7.69
CA ARG A 106 -1.75 -12.78 8.35
C ARG A 106 -0.81 -13.50 7.38
N ASP A 107 -1.22 -13.65 6.13
CA ASP A 107 -0.45 -14.33 5.09
C ASP A 107 0.41 -13.34 4.27
N THR A 108 0.39 -12.06 4.63
CA THR A 108 1.13 -11.02 3.94
C THR A 108 2.59 -11.05 4.36
N ARG A 109 3.39 -11.81 3.60
CA ARG A 109 4.85 -11.77 3.71
C ARG A 109 5.39 -10.54 3.00
N HIS A 110 6.01 -9.64 3.76
CA HIS A 110 6.90 -8.64 3.18
C HIS A 110 8.25 -9.31 2.93
N ARG A 111 8.60 -9.50 1.65
CA ARG A 111 9.93 -9.99 1.29
C ARG A 111 10.89 -8.84 1.59
N LYS A 112 11.74 -8.97 2.62
CA LYS A 112 12.85 -8.01 2.81
C LYS A 112 13.65 -7.99 1.50
N HIS A 113 13.64 -6.85 0.81
CA HIS A 113 14.58 -6.64 -0.28
C HIS A 113 15.94 -6.42 0.39
N HIS A 114 16.65 -7.51 0.70
CA HIS A 114 18.06 -7.43 1.02
C HIS A 114 18.77 -6.92 -0.24
N SER A 115 19.00 -5.61 -0.30
CA SER A 115 20.06 -5.11 -1.17
C SER A 115 21.35 -5.75 -0.65
N ARG A 116 21.83 -6.78 -1.35
CA ARG A 116 23.18 -7.31 -1.12
C ARG A 116 24.16 -6.27 -1.67
N ARG A 117 24.32 -5.13 -0.99
CA ARG A 117 25.58 -4.40 -1.09
C ARG A 117 26.57 -5.18 -0.27
N ARG A 118 27.33 -6.07 -0.91
CA ARG A 118 28.61 -6.54 -0.36
C ARG A 118 29.44 -5.28 -0.18
N PHE A 119 29.51 -4.79 1.04
CA PHE A 119 30.52 -3.82 1.43
C PHE A 119 31.84 -4.60 1.41
N GLN A 120 32.48 -4.68 0.23
CA GLN A 120 33.89 -5.02 0.18
C GLN A 120 34.62 -3.86 0.83
N SER A 121 35.00 -4.03 2.09
CA SER A 121 36.00 -3.21 2.75
C SER A 121 37.26 -3.24 1.88
N ARG A 122 37.50 -2.19 1.10
CA ARG A 122 38.85 -1.90 0.62
C ARG A 122 39.65 -1.48 1.85
N VAL A 123 40.40 -2.43 2.38
CA VAL A 123 41.58 -2.12 3.19
C VAL A 123 42.51 -1.35 2.27
N ILE A 124 42.74 -0.07 2.56
CA ILE A 124 43.82 0.70 1.95
C ILE A 124 45.08 0.27 2.70
N PRO A 125 46.06 -0.39 2.06
CA PRO A 125 47.33 -0.64 2.71
C PRO A 125 48.10 0.68 2.79
N SER A 126 48.44 1.08 4.02
CA SER A 126 49.44 2.11 4.27
C SER A 126 50.82 1.52 3.95
N ALA A 127 51.45 1.99 2.88
CA ALA A 127 52.88 1.84 2.65
C ALA A 127 53.38 2.87 1.62
N ALA A 128 54.42 3.60 2.03
CA ALA A 128 55.40 4.34 1.22
C ALA A 128 54.95 5.65 0.52
N LEU A 129 55.14 6.78 1.21
CA LEU A 129 56.24 7.74 1.00
C LEU A 129 56.19 8.85 2.08
#